data_AF-A0A497RGY5-F1
#
_entry.id   AF-A0A497RGY5-F1
#
_cell.length_a   1.000
_cell.length_b   1.000
_cell.length_c   1.000
_cell.angle_alpha   90.00
_cell.angle_beta   90.00
_cell.angle_gamma   90.00
#
_symmetry.space_group_name_H-M   'P 1'
#
loop_
_entity.id
_entity.type
_entity.pdbx_description
1 polymer ?
#
loop_
_entity_poly.entity_id
_entity_poly.type
_entity_poly.pdbx_seq_one_letter_code
_entity_poly.pdbx_strand_id
1 'polypeptide(L)'
;MLEEFEKNKEKIAEEWREFFLSRYPIRPSTEIVSLFDECSKGVVYAIANKDFKDLEESLDLLMRYLATDSRLSAGGSIGTFFYLREIVLRRLKMSVEDLAEFDRRLNVVICKAFDLYMNAREDLYKIRFKQMEFELKAQMRQFEFCMKHCPYLGKRDEPPEGVERVSPKSKEHGDVDDSQG
;
A
#
# COMPACT_ATOMS: atom_id res chain seq x y z
N MET A 1 1.98 36.53 -3.59
CA MET A 1 1.13 35.42 -4.07
C MET A 1 1.97 34.54 -4.97
N LEU A 2 2.62 33.51 -4.41
CA LEU A 2 3.21 32.32 -5.07
C LEU A 2 3.94 32.43 -6.44
N GLU A 3 4.28 33.61 -6.95
CA GLU A 3 4.96 33.77 -8.24
C GLU A 3 6.33 33.08 -8.25
N GLU A 4 7.03 33.10 -7.12
CA GLU A 4 8.32 32.45 -7.00
C GLU A 4 8.19 30.92 -6.99
N PHE A 5 7.12 30.40 -6.40
CA PHE A 5 6.79 28.98 -6.46
C PHE A 5 6.43 28.58 -7.90
N GLU A 6 5.64 29.39 -8.59
CA GLU A 6 5.28 29.15 -9.98
C GLU A 6 6.51 29.15 -10.90
N LYS A 7 7.46 30.07 -10.70
CA LYS A 7 8.73 30.12 -11.46
C LYS A 7 9.64 28.92 -11.19
N ASN A 8 9.51 28.28 -10.02
CA ASN A 8 10.36 27.15 -9.61
C ASN A 8 9.64 25.78 -9.70
N LYS A 9 8.38 25.74 -10.15
CA LYS A 9 7.54 24.52 -10.12
C LYS A 9 8.19 23.32 -10.81
N GLU A 10 8.92 23.53 -11.91
CA GLU A 10 9.61 22.45 -12.61
C GLU A 10 10.73 21.83 -11.76
N LYS A 11 11.60 22.66 -11.19
CA LYS A 11 12.70 22.19 -10.33
C LYS A 11 12.19 21.53 -9.05
N ILE A 12 11.06 22.01 -8.53
CA ILE A 12 10.42 21.44 -7.34
C ILE A 12 9.82 20.06 -7.68
N ALA A 13 9.16 19.92 -8.82
CA ALA A 13 8.65 18.65 -9.32
C ALA A 13 9.78 17.65 -9.57
N GLU A 14 10.89 18.08 -10.18
CA GLU A 14 12.08 17.24 -10.39
C GLU A 14 12.66 16.73 -9.06
N GLU A 15 12.86 17.60 -8.06
CA GLU A 15 13.41 17.18 -6.78
C GLU A 15 12.46 16.23 -6.02
N TRP A 16 11.15 16.45 -6.13
CA TRP A 16 10.16 15.56 -5.54
C TRP A 16 10.09 14.20 -6.25
N ARG A 17 10.24 14.18 -7.58
CA ARG A 17 10.43 12.93 -8.35
C ARG A 17 11.67 12.18 -7.87
N GLU A 18 12.81 12.85 -7.74
CA GLU A 18 14.05 12.23 -7.27
C GLU A 18 13.92 11.66 -5.85
N PHE A 19 13.09 12.26 -4.99
CA PHE A 19 12.77 11.68 -3.70
C PHE A 19 12.13 10.28 -3.82
N PHE A 20 11.20 10.07 -4.74
CA PHE A 20 10.63 8.74 -4.98
C PHE A 20 11.66 7.78 -5.58
N LEU A 21 12.45 8.24 -6.55
CA LEU A 21 13.48 7.43 -7.20
C LEU A 21 14.62 7.03 -6.26
N SER A 22 14.94 7.86 -5.26
CA SER A 22 15.98 7.58 -4.26
C SER A 22 15.69 6.34 -3.39
N ARG A 23 14.45 5.86 -3.38
CA ARG A 23 14.04 4.65 -2.65
C ARG A 23 14.43 3.36 -3.37
N TYR A 24 14.87 3.46 -4.61
CA TYR A 24 15.33 2.33 -5.39
C TYR A 24 16.85 2.20 -5.27
N PRO A 25 17.37 0.98 -5.00
CA PRO A 25 18.82 0.77 -4.91
C PRO A 25 19.52 0.97 -6.26
N ILE A 26 18.79 0.74 -7.35
CA ILE A 26 19.22 0.95 -8.73
C ILE A 26 18.09 1.70 -9.43
N ARG A 27 18.42 2.67 -10.29
CA ARG A 27 17.42 3.45 -11.01
C ARG A 27 16.42 2.52 -11.72
N PRO A 28 15.11 2.71 -11.50
CA PRO A 28 14.10 1.83 -12.09
C PRO A 28 13.96 2.06 -13.60
N SER A 29 13.10 1.26 -14.24
CA SER A 29 12.85 1.37 -15.68
C SER A 29 12.29 2.73 -16.08
N THR A 30 12.39 3.05 -17.37
CA THR A 30 11.94 4.32 -17.94
C THR A 30 10.45 4.59 -17.68
N GLU A 31 9.62 3.56 -17.64
CA GLU A 31 8.19 3.66 -17.36
C GLU A 31 7.93 4.14 -15.93
N ILE A 32 8.67 3.61 -14.95
CA ILE A 32 8.54 4.04 -13.55
C ILE A 32 9.04 5.48 -13.38
N VAL A 33 10.14 5.83 -14.07
CA VAL A 33 10.65 7.20 -14.07
C VAL A 33 9.63 8.17 -14.68
N SER A 34 9.00 7.82 -15.81
CA SER A 34 7.95 8.63 -16.45
C SER A 34 6.75 8.79 -15.54
N LEU A 35 6.30 7.71 -14.90
CA LEU A 35 5.19 7.74 -13.95
C LEU A 35 5.43 8.76 -12.84
N PHE A 36 6.61 8.74 -12.20
CA PHE A 36 6.91 9.70 -11.14
C PHE A 36 7.09 11.12 -11.67
N ASP A 37 7.56 11.30 -12.90
CA ASP A 37 7.65 12.62 -13.52
C ASP A 37 6.26 13.23 -13.73
N GLU A 38 5.35 12.47 -14.33
CA GLU A 38 3.95 12.85 -14.55
C GLU A 38 3.24 13.15 -13.23
N CYS A 39 3.34 12.24 -12.25
CA CYS A 39 2.73 12.44 -10.93
C CYS A 39 3.27 13.67 -10.21
N SER A 40 4.59 13.87 -10.24
CA SER A 40 5.23 15.00 -9.56
C SER A 40 4.84 16.32 -10.20
N LYS A 41 4.83 16.39 -11.53
CA LYS A 41 4.39 17.58 -12.27
C LYS A 41 2.92 17.87 -12.02
N GLY A 42 2.04 16.88 -12.15
CA GLY A 42 0.61 17.05 -11.92
C GLY A 42 0.29 17.66 -10.55
N VAL A 43 0.91 17.14 -9.48
CA VAL A 43 0.72 17.65 -8.12
C VAL A 43 1.28 19.06 -7.95
N VAL A 44 2.54 19.28 -8.31
CA VAL A 44 3.22 20.56 -8.07
C VAL A 44 2.59 21.68 -8.91
N TYR A 45 2.22 21.38 -10.15
CA TYR A 45 1.59 22.34 -11.05
C TYR A 45 0.19 22.70 -10.59
N ALA A 46 -0.57 21.72 -10.08
CA ALA A 46 -1.89 21.98 -9.53
C ALA A 46 -1.83 22.94 -8.33
N ILE A 47 -0.86 22.73 -7.43
CA ILE A 47 -0.62 23.64 -6.29
C ILE A 47 -0.21 25.04 -6.79
N ALA A 48 0.64 25.10 -7.82
CA ALA A 48 1.18 26.36 -8.32
C ALA A 48 0.10 27.21 -8.99
N ASN A 49 -0.61 26.61 -9.93
CA ASN A 49 -1.58 27.28 -10.78
C ASN A 49 -2.96 27.39 -10.11
N LYS A 50 -3.17 26.74 -8.96
CA LYS A 50 -4.48 26.59 -8.31
C LYS A 50 -5.52 25.95 -9.23
N ASP A 51 -5.06 25.07 -10.11
CA ASP A 51 -5.89 24.31 -11.03
C ASP A 51 -5.81 22.83 -10.69
N PHE A 52 -6.94 22.26 -10.28
CA PHE A 52 -7.03 20.89 -9.80
C PHE A 52 -7.69 19.95 -10.81
N LYS A 53 -7.95 20.40 -12.05
CA LYS A 53 -8.58 19.57 -13.08
C LYS A 53 -7.75 18.33 -13.41
N ASP A 54 -6.45 18.50 -13.63
CA ASP A 54 -5.55 17.42 -14.03
C ASP A 54 -4.84 16.77 -12.82
N LEU A 55 -5.12 17.26 -11.60
CA LEU A 55 -4.55 16.70 -10.36
C LEU A 55 -5.04 15.27 -10.13
N GLU A 56 -6.31 15.00 -10.41
CA GLU A 56 -6.99 13.80 -9.91
C GLU A 56 -6.35 12.51 -10.46
N GLU A 57 -6.05 12.46 -11.76
CA GLU A 57 -5.41 11.30 -12.39
C GLU A 57 -3.98 11.09 -11.89
N SER A 58 -3.18 12.16 -11.87
CA SER A 58 -1.80 12.12 -11.37
C SER A 58 -1.73 11.69 -9.90
N LEU A 59 -2.66 12.20 -9.09
CA LEU A 59 -2.73 11.89 -7.67
C LEU A 59 -3.22 10.47 -7.42
N ASP A 60 -4.23 10.00 -8.16
CA ASP A 60 -4.74 8.63 -8.07
C ASP A 60 -3.65 7.62 -8.43
N LEU A 61 -2.94 7.81 -9.54
CA LEU A 61 -1.82 6.97 -9.95
C LEU A 61 -0.74 6.90 -8.86
N LEU A 62 -0.34 8.04 -8.31
CA LEU A 62 0.64 8.09 -7.23
C LEU A 62 0.14 7.36 -5.97
N MET A 63 -1.12 7.57 -5.58
CA MET A 63 -1.69 6.94 -4.39
C MET A 63 -1.86 5.44 -4.54
N ARG A 64 -2.26 4.95 -5.72
CA ARG A 64 -2.29 3.52 -6.04
C ARG A 64 -0.90 2.91 -5.95
N TYR A 65 0.10 3.57 -6.55
CA TYR A 65 1.49 3.13 -6.44
C TYR A 65 1.92 3.01 -4.96
N LEU A 66 1.73 4.07 -4.17
CA LEU A 66 2.09 4.06 -2.75
C LEU A 66 1.30 3.05 -1.93
N ALA A 67 0.04 2.76 -2.30
CA ALA A 67 -0.79 1.76 -1.64
C ALA A 67 -0.29 0.32 -1.84
N THR A 68 0.42 0.06 -2.94
CA THR A 68 1.05 -1.25 -3.22
C THR A 68 2.34 -1.49 -2.42
N ASP A 69 3.04 -0.43 -1.98
CA ASP A 69 4.28 -0.59 -1.22
C ASP A 69 3.98 -1.05 0.21
N SER A 70 4.25 -2.33 0.47
CA SER A 70 4.06 -2.96 1.79
C SER A 70 4.88 -2.32 2.92
N ARG A 71 5.92 -1.54 2.60
CA ARG A 71 6.77 -0.86 3.60
C ARG A 71 6.18 0.47 4.07
N LEU A 72 5.17 0.99 3.38
CA LEU A 72 4.56 2.27 3.71
C LEU A 72 3.20 2.08 4.37
N SER A 73 3.05 2.66 5.55
CA SER A 73 1.73 2.88 6.16
C SER A 73 1.01 4.03 5.47
N ALA A 74 -0.29 4.20 5.75
CA ALA A 74 -1.04 5.38 5.30
C ALA A 74 -0.33 6.69 5.68
N GLY A 75 0.14 6.79 6.93
CA GLY A 75 0.91 7.94 7.40
C GLY A 75 2.23 8.13 6.65
N GLY A 76 2.93 7.04 6.30
CA GLY A 76 4.16 7.10 5.51
C GLY A 76 3.92 7.57 4.06
N SER A 77 2.82 7.14 3.45
CA SER A 77 2.42 7.55 2.09
C SER A 77 2.02 9.01 2.04
N ILE A 78 1.18 9.46 2.96
CA ILE A 78 0.80 10.88 3.06
C ILE A 78 1.97 11.75 3.52
N GLY A 79 2.88 11.18 4.32
CA GLY A 79 4.16 11.76 4.71
C GLY A 79 4.96 12.37 3.55
N THR A 80 4.82 11.81 2.36
CA THR A 80 5.54 12.26 1.15
C THR A 80 5.19 13.67 0.70
N PHE A 81 3.98 14.16 0.99
CA PHE A 81 3.56 15.52 0.70
C PHE A 81 4.17 16.54 1.67
N PHE A 82 4.50 16.13 2.90
CA PHE A 82 5.26 16.99 3.80
C PHE A 82 6.72 17.14 3.36
N TYR A 83 7.27 16.14 2.68
CA TYR A 83 8.58 16.29 2.03
C TYR A 83 8.54 17.31 0.89
N LEU A 84 7.44 17.40 0.13
CA LEU A 84 7.24 18.47 -0.85
C LEU A 84 7.29 19.85 -0.18
N ARG A 85 6.64 20.02 0.98
CA ARG A 85 6.73 21.26 1.78
C ARG A 85 8.17 21.58 2.18
N GLU A 86 8.95 20.59 2.60
CA GLU A 86 10.37 20.78 2.91
C GLU A 86 11.19 21.25 1.70
N ILE A 87 10.97 20.66 0.52
CA ILE A 87 11.61 21.09 -0.73
C ILE A 87 11.33 22.58 -0.99
N VAL A 88 10.07 23.00 -0.85
CA VAL A 88 9.64 24.38 -1.07
C VAL A 88 10.30 25.32 -0.07
N LEU A 89 10.27 25.00 1.22
CA LEU A 89 10.85 25.82 2.29
C LEU A 89 12.38 25.95 2.18
N ARG A 90 13.08 24.93 1.66
CA ARG A 90 14.52 25.00 1.41
C ARG A 90 14.86 25.91 0.23
N ARG A 91 14.01 25.96 -0.80
CA ARG A 91 14.27 26.68 -2.04
C ARG A 91 13.82 28.13 -2.01
N LEU A 92 12.68 28.39 -1.38
CA LEU A 92 11.99 29.66 -1.49
C LEU A 92 11.97 30.38 -0.16
N LYS A 93 12.23 31.69 -0.19
CA LYS A 93 12.00 32.55 0.97
C LYS A 93 10.60 33.13 0.91
N MET A 94 9.66 32.43 1.51
CA MET A 94 8.25 32.81 1.49
C MET A 94 7.94 33.79 2.64
N SER A 95 7.03 34.75 2.38
CA SER A 95 6.39 35.49 3.47
C SER A 95 5.46 34.57 4.27
N VAL A 96 5.03 35.03 5.45
CA VAL A 96 4.08 34.27 6.28
C VAL A 96 2.77 34.04 5.53
N GLU A 97 2.30 35.03 4.78
CA GLU A 97 1.07 34.97 3.98
C GLU A 97 1.19 34.00 2.82
N ASP A 98 2.31 34.04 2.08
CA ASP A 98 2.55 33.13 0.96
C ASP A 98 2.73 31.67 1.44
N LEU A 99 3.36 31.46 2.60
CA LEU A 99 3.45 30.15 3.23
C LEU A 99 2.08 29.63 3.68
N ALA A 100 1.25 30.48 4.29
CA ALA A 100 -0.10 30.11 4.71
C ALA A 100 -1.00 29.75 3.51
N GLU A 101 -0.85 30.46 2.40
CA GLU A 101 -1.53 30.13 1.13
C GLU A 101 -1.05 28.78 0.58
N PHE A 102 0.26 28.55 0.54
CA PHE A 102 0.83 27.26 0.11
C PHE A 102 0.31 26.11 0.96
N ASP A 103 0.37 26.23 2.30
CA ASP A 103 -0.09 25.20 3.22
C ASP A 103 -1.58 24.91 3.02
N ARG A 104 -2.40 25.93 2.75
CA ARG A 104 -3.83 25.72 2.43
C ARG A 104 -4.03 24.90 1.16
N ARG A 105 -3.27 25.20 0.09
CA ARG A 105 -3.34 24.45 -1.17
C ARG A 105 -2.82 23.03 -1.01
N LEU A 106 -1.70 22.84 -0.32
CA LEU A 106 -1.13 21.54 -0.03
C LEU A 106 -2.09 20.67 0.80
N ASN A 107 -2.77 21.24 1.80
CA ASN A 107 -3.75 20.52 2.61
C ASN A 107 -4.92 19.98 1.78
N VAL A 108 -5.40 20.74 0.79
CA VAL A 108 -6.45 20.24 -0.15
C VAL A 108 -5.95 19.01 -0.91
N VAL A 109 -4.71 19.05 -1.40
CA VAL A 109 -4.10 17.90 -2.07
C VAL A 109 -3.96 16.72 -1.12
N ILE A 110 -3.48 16.94 0.10
CA ILE A 110 -3.29 15.90 1.12
C ILE A 110 -4.61 15.19 1.46
N CYS A 111 -5.70 15.94 1.65
CA CYS A 111 -7.00 15.34 1.94
C CYS A 111 -7.47 14.45 0.77
N LYS A 112 -7.38 14.95 -0.47
CA LYS A 112 -7.71 14.15 -1.67
C LYS A 112 -6.82 12.91 -1.80
N ALA A 113 -5.53 13.06 -1.51
CA ALA A 113 -4.56 11.97 -1.55
C ALA A 113 -4.91 10.88 -0.53
N PHE A 114 -5.34 11.26 0.67
CA PHE A 114 -5.77 10.33 1.70
C PHE A 114 -6.98 9.51 1.26
N ASP A 115 -8.01 10.16 0.72
CA ASP A 115 -9.21 9.47 0.24
C ASP A 115 -8.88 8.47 -0.89
N LEU A 116 -8.10 8.90 -1.88
CA LEU A 116 -7.65 8.05 -2.99
C LEU A 116 -6.80 6.87 -2.51
N TYR A 117 -5.89 7.12 -1.55
CA TYR A 117 -5.09 6.07 -0.95
C TYR A 117 -5.95 5.03 -0.22
N MET A 118 -6.93 5.47 0.56
CA MET A 118 -7.83 4.57 1.29
C MET A 118 -8.66 3.72 0.34
N ASN A 119 -9.19 4.31 -0.74
CA ASN A 119 -9.90 3.58 -1.80
C ASN A 119 -8.99 2.54 -2.47
N ALA A 120 -7.78 2.93 -2.86
CA ALA A 120 -6.81 2.02 -3.46
C ALA A 120 -6.44 0.85 -2.52
N ARG A 121 -6.32 1.11 -1.22
CA ARG A 121 -6.07 0.06 -0.21
C ARG A 121 -7.26 -0.89 -0.08
N GLU A 122 -8.48 -0.38 -0.06
CA GLU A 122 -9.69 -1.20 0.00
C GLU A 122 -9.77 -2.14 -1.21
N ASP A 123 -9.50 -1.62 -2.41
CA ASP A 123 -9.49 -2.43 -3.64
C ASP A 123 -8.40 -3.50 -3.63
N LEU A 124 -7.20 -3.15 -3.15
CA LEU A 124 -6.11 -4.12 -2.97
C LEU A 124 -6.50 -5.23 -1.98
N TYR A 125 -7.18 -4.90 -0.89
CA TYR A 125 -7.66 -5.91 0.06
C TYR A 125 -8.71 -6.82 -0.56
N LYS A 126 -9.67 -6.28 -1.31
CA LYS A 126 -10.68 -7.08 -2.02
C LYS A 126 -10.04 -8.06 -3.02
N ILE A 127 -9.03 -7.61 -3.76
CA ILE A 127 -8.30 -8.46 -4.72
C ILE A 127 -7.54 -9.56 -3.97
N ARG A 128 -6.79 -9.21 -2.92
CA ARG A 128 -6.03 -10.19 -2.12
C ARG A 128 -6.93 -11.23 -1.46
N PHE A 129 -8.08 -10.81 -0.95
CA PHE A 129 -9.06 -11.70 -0.36
C PHE A 129 -9.58 -12.73 -1.37
N LYS A 130 -9.98 -12.29 -2.58
CA LYS A 130 -10.42 -13.18 -3.67
C LYS A 130 -9.31 -14.14 -4.10
N GLN A 131 -8.06 -13.68 -4.18
CA GLN A 131 -6.92 -14.52 -4.50
C GLN A 131 -6.71 -15.61 -3.44
N MET A 132 -6.77 -15.25 -2.16
CA MET A 132 -6.65 -16.20 -1.04
C MET A 132 -7.76 -17.27 -1.07
N GLU A 133 -9.01 -16.89 -1.35
CA GLU A 133 -10.11 -17.85 -1.48
C GLU A 133 -9.88 -18.84 -2.64
N PHE A 134 -9.36 -18.34 -3.76
CA PHE A 134 -9.05 -19.18 -4.92
C PHE A 134 -7.91 -20.16 -4.60
N GLU A 135 -6.83 -19.68 -3.99
CA GLU A 135 -5.68 -20.49 -3.58
C GLU A 135 -6.09 -21.58 -2.58
N LEU A 136 -6.92 -21.25 -1.59
CA LEU A 136 -7.45 -22.21 -0.63
C LEU A 136 -8.27 -23.31 -1.32
N LYS A 137 -9.17 -22.94 -2.23
CA LYS A 137 -9.97 -23.92 -3.01
C LYS A 137 -9.10 -24.82 -3.87
N ALA A 138 -8.03 -24.28 -4.46
CA ALA A 138 -7.09 -25.07 -5.27
C ALA A 138 -6.32 -26.06 -4.39
N GLN A 139 -5.81 -25.62 -3.23
CA GLN A 139 -5.11 -26.48 -2.27
C GLN A 139 -6.01 -27.59 -1.73
N MET A 140 -7.28 -27.29 -1.40
CA MET A 140 -8.23 -28.31 -0.95
C MET A 140 -8.46 -29.39 -2.02
N ARG A 141 -8.64 -29.00 -3.29
CA ARG A 141 -8.78 -29.98 -4.39
C ARG A 141 -7.52 -30.82 -4.57
N GLN A 142 -6.35 -30.21 -4.46
CA GLN A 142 -5.08 -30.93 -4.55
C GLN A 142 -4.93 -31.91 -3.39
N PHE A 143 -5.28 -31.50 -2.17
CA PHE A 143 -5.28 -32.37 -1.00
C PHE A 143 -6.25 -33.54 -1.17
N GLU A 144 -7.49 -33.29 -1.60
CA GLU A 144 -8.47 -34.34 -1.89
C GLU A 144 -7.98 -35.32 -2.97
N PHE A 145 -7.36 -34.80 -4.02
CA PHE A 145 -6.75 -35.62 -5.07
C PHE A 145 -5.63 -36.50 -4.51
N CYS A 146 -4.71 -35.93 -3.72
CA CYS A 146 -3.65 -36.67 -3.04
C CYS A 146 -4.21 -37.72 -2.09
N MET A 147 -5.24 -37.41 -1.29
CA MET A 147 -5.88 -38.39 -0.40
C MET A 147 -6.50 -39.56 -1.16
N LYS A 148 -7.11 -39.31 -2.33
CA LYS A 148 -7.75 -40.35 -3.15
C LYS A 148 -6.76 -41.20 -3.94
N HIS A 149 -5.64 -40.63 -4.38
CA HIS A 149 -4.75 -41.26 -5.34
C HIS A 149 -3.33 -41.53 -4.82
N CYS A 150 -3.00 -41.14 -3.58
CA CYS A 150 -1.70 -41.45 -2.99
C CYS A 150 -1.65 -42.92 -2.55
N PRO A 151 -0.75 -43.73 -3.12
CA PRO A 151 -0.62 -45.15 -2.78
C PRO A 151 -0.15 -45.39 -1.33
N TYR A 152 0.37 -44.36 -0.66
CA TYR A 152 0.82 -44.41 0.74
C TYR A 152 -0.26 -44.01 1.75
N LEU A 153 -1.34 -43.35 1.32
CA LEU A 153 -2.44 -42.90 2.20
C LEU A 153 -3.65 -43.85 2.16
N GLY A 154 -3.72 -44.74 1.16
CA GLY A 154 -4.88 -45.58 0.91
C GLY A 154 -4.95 -46.91 1.64
N LYS A 155 -3.84 -47.49 2.13
CA LYS A 155 -3.84 -48.80 2.80
C LYS A 155 -2.60 -48.97 3.69
N ARG A 156 -2.66 -48.46 4.92
CA ARG A 156 -1.74 -48.88 5.98
C ARG A 156 -2.50 -48.93 7.30
N ASP A 157 -2.92 -50.13 7.68
CA ASP A 157 -3.36 -50.41 9.05
C ASP A 157 -2.18 -50.32 10.05
N GLU A 158 -0.93 -50.27 9.55
CA GLU A 158 0.30 -50.17 10.35
C GLU A 158 1.17 -48.97 9.93
N PRO A 159 1.66 -48.15 10.89
CA PRO A 159 2.62 -47.08 10.60
C PRO A 159 3.90 -47.61 9.94
N PRO A 160 4.60 -46.80 9.12
CA PRO A 160 5.96 -47.12 8.70
C PRO A 160 6.87 -47.38 9.92
N GLU A 161 7.75 -48.37 9.82
CA GLU A 161 8.71 -48.72 10.87
C GLU A 161 9.44 -47.47 11.38
N GLY A 162 9.39 -47.25 12.70
CA GLY A 162 10.01 -46.11 13.38
C GLY A 162 9.10 -44.92 13.69
N VAL A 163 7.81 -44.95 13.33
CA VAL A 163 6.85 -43.88 13.67
C VAL A 163 5.77 -44.40 14.64
N GLU A 164 5.91 -44.05 15.93
CA GLU A 164 4.88 -44.32 16.93
C GLU A 164 3.63 -43.44 16.69
N ARG A 165 2.45 -44.05 16.77
CA ARG A 165 1.18 -43.32 16.75
C ARG A 165 1.09 -42.46 18.01
N VAL A 166 1.05 -41.14 17.84
CA VAL A 166 0.61 -40.25 18.91
C VAL A 166 -0.91 -40.41 19.02
N SER A 167 -1.35 -41.30 19.90
CA SER A 167 -2.77 -41.42 20.26
C SER A 167 -3.26 -40.10 20.84
N PRO A 168 -4.43 -39.58 20.42
CA PRO A 168 -5.05 -38.48 21.14
C PRO A 168 -5.39 -39.01 22.54
N LYS A 169 -4.80 -38.43 23.59
CA LYS A 169 -5.30 -38.66 24.94
C LYS A 169 -6.72 -38.12 24.97
N SER A 170 -7.71 -39.01 24.90
CA SER A 170 -9.06 -38.79 25.37
C SER A 170 -8.98 -38.40 26.83
N LYS A 171 -8.92 -37.10 27.13
CA LYS A 171 -9.39 -36.60 28.42
C LYS A 171 -10.90 -36.50 28.28
N GLU A 172 -11.58 -37.50 28.82
CA GLU A 172 -12.96 -37.39 29.25
C GLU A 172 -13.10 -36.09 30.04
N HIS A 173 -13.83 -35.11 29.49
CA HIS A 173 -14.43 -34.08 30.31
C HIS A 173 -15.54 -34.76 31.08
N GLY A 174 -15.28 -35.01 32.37
CA GLY A 174 -16.27 -35.52 33.29
C GLY A 174 -17.49 -34.61 33.29
N ASP A 175 -18.65 -35.25 33.20
CA ASP A 175 -19.96 -34.66 33.37
C ASP A 175 -20.00 -33.81 34.65
N VAL A 176 -20.39 -32.55 34.51
CA VAL A 176 -20.76 -31.71 35.65
C VAL A 176 -22.15 -32.16 36.08
N ASP A 177 -22.19 -32.83 37.23
CA ASP A 177 -23.42 -33.26 37.88
C ASP A 177 -24.15 -32.01 38.44
N ASP A 178 -25.13 -31.51 37.69
CA ASP A 178 -26.08 -30.49 38.12
C ASP A 178 -27.08 -31.13 39.12
N SER A 179 -26.66 -31.35 40.36
CA SER A 179 -27.60 -31.61 41.47
C SER A 179 -26.99 -31.40 42.86
N GLN A 180 -27.08 -30.16 43.37
CA GLN A 180 -27.35 -29.77 44.77
C GLN A 180 -27.25 -28.22 44.83
N GLY A 181 -28.26 -27.46 45.27
CA GLY A 181 -29.17 -27.75 46.38
C GLY A 181 -28.55 -27.17 47.64
#